data_AF-Q5CVZ4-F1
#
_entry.id   AF-Q5CVZ4-F1
#
_cell.length_a   1.000
_cell.length_b   1.000
_cell.length_c   1.000
_cell.angle_alpha   90.00
_cell.angle_beta   90.00
_cell.angle_gamma   90.00
#
_symmetry.space_group_name_H-M   'P 1'
#
loop_
_entity.id
_entity.type
_entity.pdbx_description
1 polymer ?
#
loop_
_entity_poly.entity_id
_entity_poly.type
_entity_poly.pdbx_seq_one_letter_code
_entity_poly.pdbx_strand_id
1 'polypeptide(L)'
;MWWNVYLSKSCPVWIPPWWTAFRIGGWNWQYSLEVELSWFSPTESSINKLSSTELENMENECKKENKDSTIDCSRLRHKESGIQTSVHTLNSSSPSFYDPNFGASVQVISSGPPFGSANAKDLNGYYMLQPTFSPKGMPASISIPPLRSGCGKASKNQTEEEINDCLKPTLIIPPENADFTGVSCDKIGTSVHTWSSVNGRFCYHPPGTCQRAQIAHFYKKVIEDHSLGKISQYSVRAQNSGSPQLILDSLGEIGHEEMDQNDMGNITNIQSRRFFLGYNFDSIFDTEIMFSVEASSVSWVATSSPGIITFIEPPPLEACTAMSSFGCPLKVYIKNSGKFEYIYIYISN
;
A
#
# COMPACT_ATOMS: atom_id res chain seq x y z
N MET A 1 50.63 41.81 33.92
CA MET A 1 49.19 41.46 33.93
C MET A 1 49.04 40.11 33.27
N TRP A 2 48.75 39.07 34.06
CA TRP A 2 48.34 37.78 33.54
C TRP A 2 46.83 37.86 33.33
N TRP A 3 46.39 37.99 32.09
CA TRP A 3 44.96 37.88 31.79
C TRP A 3 44.59 36.41 31.95
N ASN A 4 43.65 36.10 32.83
CA ASN A 4 43.03 34.77 32.86
C ASN A 4 42.33 34.58 31.53
N VAL A 5 42.91 33.76 30.66
CA VAL A 5 42.31 33.40 29.37
C VAL A 5 41.21 32.39 29.67
N TYR A 6 39.96 32.82 29.58
CA TYR A 6 38.82 31.91 29.61
C TYR A 6 38.78 31.15 28.29
N LEU A 7 39.07 29.85 28.34
CA LEU A 7 38.98 28.95 27.20
C LEU A 7 37.65 28.20 27.27
N SER A 8 36.92 28.17 26.16
CA SER A 8 35.74 27.33 26.00
C SER A 8 36.08 26.13 25.11
N LYS A 9 35.50 24.98 25.44
CA LYS A 9 35.58 23.76 24.63
C LYS A 9 34.20 23.44 24.09
N SER A 10 34.08 23.32 22.77
CA SER A 10 32.85 22.88 22.11
C SER A 10 33.05 21.47 21.58
N CYS A 11 32.13 20.56 21.91
CA CYS A 11 32.14 19.17 21.45
C CYS A 11 30.79 18.87 20.78
N PRO A 12 30.77 18.30 19.57
CA PRO A 12 29.54 17.80 18.99
C PRO A 12 29.12 16.54 19.73
N VAL A 13 27.83 16.43 20.03
CA VAL A 13 27.24 15.25 20.67
C VAL A 13 26.09 14.77 19.81
N TRP A 14 26.10 13.48 19.48
CA TRP A 14 24.97 12.84 18.81
C TRP A 14 23.99 12.35 19.85
N ILE A 15 22.78 12.87 19.77
CA ILE A 15 21.69 12.53 20.67
C ILE A 15 20.82 11.49 19.95
N PRO A 16 20.59 10.30 20.54
CA PRO A 16 19.68 9.31 19.97
C PRO A 16 18.24 9.86 19.86
N PRO A 17 17.34 9.20 19.13
CA PRO A 17 17.51 7.92 18.45
C PRO A 17 18.33 8.05 17.16
N TRP A 18 18.92 6.93 16.72
CA TRP A 18 19.57 6.85 15.41
C TRP A 18 18.57 6.44 14.33
N TRP A 19 18.84 6.92 13.12
CA TRP A 19 17.96 6.76 11.97
C TRP A 19 18.73 6.15 10.81
N THR A 20 18.06 5.26 10.09
CA THR A 20 18.55 4.75 8.81
C THR A 20 17.90 5.55 7.70
N ALA A 21 18.73 6.03 6.77
CA ALA A 21 18.29 6.74 5.59
C ALA A 21 18.24 5.81 4.38
N PHE A 22 17.07 5.69 3.77
CA PHE A 22 16.85 4.98 2.52
C PHE A 22 16.62 6.01 1.41
N ARG A 23 17.43 5.96 0.35
CA ARG A 23 17.17 6.77 -0.83
C ARG A 23 16.03 6.12 -1.62
N ILE A 24 14.97 6.88 -1.86
CA ILE A 24 13.81 6.43 -2.62
C ILE A 24 14.18 6.43 -4.11
N GLY A 25 14.04 5.28 -4.75
CA GLY A 25 14.26 5.11 -6.18
C GLY A 25 13.02 5.41 -7.01
N GLY A 26 13.01 4.94 -8.25
CA GLY A 26 11.80 4.95 -9.08
C GLY A 26 10.65 4.17 -8.44
N TRP A 27 9.45 4.44 -8.91
CA TRP A 27 8.22 3.83 -8.41
C TRP A 27 7.55 3.01 -9.52
N ASN A 28 6.81 1.96 -9.13
CA ASN A 28 6.06 1.10 -10.04
C ASN A 28 4.67 0.81 -9.46
N TRP A 29 3.65 0.74 -10.32
CA TRP A 29 2.35 0.21 -9.94
C TRP A 29 2.44 -1.30 -9.68
N GLN A 30 1.85 -1.75 -8.57
CA GLN A 30 1.69 -3.17 -8.27
C GLN A 30 0.20 -3.50 -8.32
N TYR A 31 -0.13 -4.56 -9.05
CA TYR A 31 -1.47 -5.12 -9.15
C TYR A 31 -1.38 -6.64 -9.16
N SER A 32 -2.47 -7.28 -8.78
CA SER A 32 -2.67 -8.73 -8.89
C SER A 32 -4.04 -8.96 -9.48
N LEU A 33 -4.08 -9.57 -10.66
CA LEU A 33 -5.30 -9.91 -11.38
C LEU A 33 -5.40 -11.43 -11.41
N GLU A 34 -6.44 -11.96 -10.79
CA GLU A 34 -6.75 -13.39 -10.85
C GLU A 34 -7.72 -13.66 -12.00
N VAL A 35 -7.35 -14.61 -12.87
CA VAL A 35 -8.15 -15.04 -14.00
C VAL A 35 -8.49 -16.50 -13.82
N GLU A 36 -9.77 -16.78 -13.64
CA GLU A 36 -10.31 -18.14 -13.60
C GLU A 36 -10.83 -18.54 -14.99
N LEU A 37 -10.26 -19.60 -15.55
CA LEU A 37 -10.75 -20.23 -16.76
C LEU A 37 -11.45 -21.54 -16.40
N SER A 38 -12.72 -21.65 -16.78
CA SER A 38 -13.56 -22.81 -16.56
C SER A 38 -13.93 -23.45 -17.89
N TRP A 39 -13.63 -24.73 -18.07
CA TRP A 39 -14.00 -25.47 -19.28
C TRP A 39 -14.68 -26.79 -18.98
N PHE A 40 -15.56 -27.17 -19.89
CA PHE A 40 -16.18 -28.47 -19.87
C PHE A 40 -15.29 -29.46 -20.63
N SER A 41 -14.66 -30.38 -19.89
CA SER A 41 -13.88 -31.49 -20.44
C SER A 41 -14.71 -32.78 -20.38
N PRO A 42 -15.43 -33.15 -21.44
CA PRO A 42 -16.26 -34.34 -21.40
C PRO A 42 -15.42 -35.60 -21.19
N THR A 43 -15.58 -36.25 -20.03
CA THR A 43 -15.34 -37.69 -19.90
C THR A 43 -16.55 -38.46 -20.41
N GLU A 44 -16.43 -39.75 -20.74
CA GLU A 44 -17.61 -40.59 -21.06
C GLU A 44 -18.70 -40.50 -19.97
N SER A 45 -18.29 -40.44 -18.71
CA SER A 45 -19.22 -40.25 -17.58
C SER A 45 -19.89 -38.87 -17.57
N SER A 46 -19.17 -37.82 -17.97
CA SER A 46 -19.67 -36.45 -18.07
C SER A 46 -20.66 -36.28 -19.21
N ILE A 47 -20.41 -36.94 -20.35
CA ILE A 47 -21.32 -36.94 -21.50
C ILE A 47 -22.63 -37.65 -21.13
N ASN A 48 -22.54 -38.83 -20.51
CA ASN A 48 -23.71 -39.59 -20.08
C ASN A 48 -24.54 -38.82 -19.04
N LYS A 49 -23.87 -38.10 -18.12
CA LYS A 49 -24.54 -37.20 -17.18
C LYS A 49 -25.18 -36.02 -17.89
N LEU A 50 -24.51 -35.35 -18.83
CA LEU A 50 -25.11 -34.24 -19.59
C LEU A 50 -26.40 -34.64 -20.30
N SER A 51 -26.47 -35.86 -20.83
CA SER A 51 -27.67 -36.42 -21.46
C SER A 51 -28.65 -37.05 -20.47
N SER A 52 -28.41 -36.98 -19.16
CA SER A 52 -29.28 -37.61 -18.18
C SER A 52 -30.59 -36.84 -18.01
N THR A 53 -31.67 -37.58 -17.83
CA THR A 53 -33.01 -37.01 -17.60
C THR A 53 -33.07 -36.22 -16.30
N GLU A 54 -32.24 -36.55 -15.30
CA GLU A 54 -32.13 -35.79 -14.05
C GLU A 54 -31.63 -34.36 -14.30
N LEU A 55 -30.57 -34.21 -15.09
CA LEU A 55 -29.98 -32.91 -15.39
C LEU A 55 -30.87 -32.07 -16.30
N GLU A 56 -31.58 -32.72 -17.22
CA GLU A 56 -32.60 -32.07 -18.04
C GLU A 56 -33.82 -31.61 -17.20
N ASN A 57 -34.24 -32.40 -16.21
CA ASN A 57 -35.31 -32.02 -15.29
C ASN A 57 -34.91 -30.83 -14.40
N MET A 58 -33.68 -30.79 -13.89
CA MET A 58 -33.19 -29.64 -13.11
C MET A 58 -33.11 -28.36 -13.96
N GLU A 59 -32.66 -28.44 -15.20
CA GLU A 59 -32.66 -27.28 -16.11
C GLU A 59 -34.09 -26.78 -16.36
N ASN A 60 -35.04 -27.70 -16.57
CA ASN A 60 -36.44 -27.38 -16.79
C ASN A 60 -37.13 -26.81 -15.54
N GLU A 61 -36.79 -27.29 -14.35
CA GLU A 61 -37.24 -26.72 -13.08
C GLU A 61 -36.68 -25.31 -12.88
N CYS A 62 -35.38 -25.11 -13.12
CA CYS A 62 -34.77 -23.78 -13.08
C CYS A 62 -35.47 -22.81 -14.04
N LYS A 63 -35.75 -23.23 -15.28
CA LYS A 63 -36.49 -22.40 -16.25
C LYS A 63 -37.91 -22.10 -15.80
N LYS A 64 -38.59 -23.04 -15.13
CA LYS A 64 -39.96 -22.86 -14.62
C LYS A 64 -40.00 -21.89 -13.44
N GLU A 65 -39.05 -21.99 -12.52
CA GLU A 65 -38.96 -21.12 -11.34
C GLU A 65 -38.52 -19.70 -11.69
N ASN A 66 -37.79 -19.55 -12.80
CA ASN A 66 -37.14 -18.29 -13.17
C ASN A 66 -37.63 -17.72 -14.52
N LYS A 67 -38.90 -17.97 -14.87
CA LYS A 67 -39.53 -17.58 -16.16
C LYS A 67 -39.40 -16.11 -16.53
N ASP A 68 -39.35 -15.22 -15.54
CA ASP A 68 -39.27 -13.77 -15.73
C ASP A 68 -37.84 -13.23 -15.56
N SER A 69 -36.83 -14.09 -15.56
CA SER A 69 -35.42 -13.73 -15.39
C SER A 69 -34.57 -14.10 -16.61
N THR A 70 -33.40 -13.47 -16.74
CA THR A 70 -32.37 -13.78 -17.73
C THR A 70 -31.39 -14.86 -17.24
N ILE A 71 -31.78 -15.68 -16.26
CA ILE A 71 -30.90 -16.72 -15.70
C ILE A 71 -30.63 -17.80 -16.75
N ASP A 72 -29.35 -17.98 -17.08
CA ASP A 72 -28.90 -19.05 -17.95
C ASP A 72 -28.85 -20.39 -17.19
N CYS A 73 -30.01 -21.04 -17.12
CA CYS A 73 -30.16 -22.36 -16.51
C CYS A 73 -29.35 -23.46 -17.21
N SER A 74 -28.86 -23.23 -18.45
CA SER A 74 -28.06 -24.23 -19.17
C SER A 74 -26.69 -24.44 -18.53
N ARG A 75 -26.13 -23.41 -17.86
CA ARG A 75 -24.86 -23.52 -17.09
C ARG A 75 -24.95 -24.54 -15.95
N LEU A 76 -26.13 -24.79 -15.38
CA LEU A 76 -26.29 -25.80 -14.32
C LEU A 76 -25.93 -27.19 -14.83
N ARG A 77 -26.34 -27.54 -16.05
CA ARG A 77 -26.01 -28.84 -16.65
C ARG A 77 -24.51 -28.99 -16.84
N HIS A 78 -23.87 -27.97 -17.39
CA HIS A 78 -22.42 -27.98 -17.59
C HIS A 78 -21.68 -28.10 -16.26
N LYS A 79 -22.08 -27.35 -15.24
CA LYS A 79 -21.48 -27.39 -13.89
C LYS A 79 -21.54 -28.77 -13.26
N GLU A 80 -22.73 -29.37 -13.23
CA GLU A 80 -22.97 -30.68 -12.61
C GLU A 80 -22.38 -31.85 -13.42
N SER A 81 -22.14 -31.65 -14.72
CA SER A 81 -21.53 -32.66 -15.60
C SER A 81 -20.00 -32.77 -15.48
N GLY A 82 -19.35 -31.86 -14.74
CA GLY A 82 -17.91 -31.87 -14.49
C GLY A 82 -17.18 -30.78 -15.27
N ILE A 83 -17.07 -29.60 -14.66
CA ILE A 83 -16.21 -28.50 -15.12
C ILE A 83 -14.82 -28.69 -14.54
N GLN A 84 -13.79 -28.46 -15.35
CA GLN A 84 -12.42 -28.26 -14.88
C GLN A 84 -12.13 -26.77 -14.80
N THR A 85 -11.47 -26.34 -13.73
CA THR A 85 -11.10 -24.95 -13.49
C THR A 85 -9.59 -24.81 -13.41
N SER A 86 -9.09 -23.69 -13.90
CA SER A 86 -7.69 -23.28 -13.80
C SER A 86 -7.65 -21.81 -13.38
N VAL A 87 -6.79 -21.49 -12.42
CA VAL A 87 -6.66 -20.15 -11.86
C VAL A 87 -5.25 -19.65 -12.13
N HIS A 88 -5.15 -18.49 -12.76
CA HIS A 88 -3.89 -17.87 -13.14
C HIS A 88 -3.79 -16.48 -12.55
N THR A 89 -2.61 -16.10 -12.05
CA THR A 89 -2.37 -14.77 -11.49
C THR A 89 -1.49 -13.96 -12.43
N LEU A 90 -2.02 -12.84 -12.91
CA LEU A 90 -1.31 -11.83 -13.70
C LEU A 90 -0.86 -10.69 -12.78
N ASN A 91 0.38 -10.24 -12.94
CA ASN A 91 0.93 -9.11 -12.20
C ASN A 91 1.95 -8.34 -13.06
N SER A 92 2.59 -7.32 -12.50
CA SER A 92 3.57 -6.50 -13.24
C SER A 92 4.84 -7.26 -13.67
N SER A 93 5.20 -8.34 -12.99
CA SER A 93 6.34 -9.20 -13.34
C SER A 93 5.96 -10.32 -14.33
N SER A 94 4.71 -10.77 -14.30
CA SER A 94 4.14 -11.82 -15.14
C SER A 94 2.83 -11.31 -15.77
N PRO A 95 2.91 -10.47 -16.82
CA PRO A 95 1.74 -9.79 -17.38
C PRO A 95 0.97 -10.63 -18.40
N SER A 96 1.36 -11.89 -18.63
CA SER A 96 0.67 -12.80 -19.55
C SER A 96 0.83 -14.26 -19.15
N PHE A 97 -0.13 -15.10 -19.52
CA PHE A 97 -0.02 -16.55 -19.47
C PHE A 97 -0.66 -17.22 -20.69
N TYR A 98 -0.30 -18.47 -20.91
CA TYR A 98 -0.96 -19.38 -21.86
C TYR A 98 -1.44 -20.62 -21.11
N ASP A 99 -2.73 -20.93 -21.22
CA ASP A 99 -3.31 -22.15 -20.67
C ASP A 99 -3.42 -23.22 -21.77
N PRO A 100 -2.67 -24.33 -21.68
CA PRO A 100 -2.68 -25.38 -22.70
C PRO A 100 -3.97 -26.22 -22.70
N ASN A 101 -4.70 -26.27 -21.59
CA ASN A 101 -5.95 -27.02 -21.51
C ASN A 101 -7.09 -26.25 -22.20
N PHE A 102 -7.09 -24.93 -22.08
CA PHE A 102 -8.08 -24.06 -22.70
C PHE A 102 -7.67 -23.60 -24.10
N GLY A 103 -6.39 -23.73 -24.48
CA GLY A 103 -5.86 -23.13 -25.71
C GLY A 103 -6.03 -21.61 -25.72
N ALA A 104 -6.03 -20.97 -24.54
CA ALA A 104 -6.19 -19.53 -24.40
C ALA A 104 -4.91 -18.86 -23.95
N SER A 105 -4.68 -17.66 -24.47
CA SER A 105 -3.71 -16.72 -23.92
C SER A 105 -4.43 -15.51 -23.36
N VAL A 106 -3.96 -15.05 -22.20
CA VAL A 106 -4.45 -13.85 -21.54
C VAL A 106 -3.27 -12.95 -21.26
N GLN A 107 -3.40 -11.68 -21.63
CA GLN A 107 -2.33 -10.69 -21.48
C GLN A 107 -2.90 -9.36 -20.99
N VAL A 108 -2.20 -8.72 -20.06
CA VAL A 108 -2.41 -7.32 -19.71
C VAL A 108 -1.76 -6.44 -20.78
N ILE A 109 -2.57 -5.69 -21.51
CA ILE A 109 -2.14 -4.79 -22.59
C ILE A 109 -1.72 -3.44 -22.02
N SER A 110 -2.55 -2.90 -21.14
CA SER A 110 -2.31 -1.63 -20.49
C SER A 110 -2.95 -1.64 -19.10
N SER A 111 -2.35 -0.91 -18.17
CA SER A 111 -2.95 -0.63 -16.87
C SER A 111 -2.83 0.86 -16.64
N GLY A 112 -3.97 1.54 -16.58
CA GLY A 112 -4.02 2.98 -16.31
C GLY A 112 -3.58 3.27 -14.87
N PRO A 113 -3.06 4.48 -14.58
CA PRO A 113 -2.84 4.89 -13.21
C PRO A 113 -4.19 4.94 -12.46
N PRO A 114 -4.26 4.53 -11.18
CA PRO A 114 -5.46 4.63 -10.33
C PRO A 114 -6.14 6.00 -10.39
N PHE A 115 -7.48 6.05 -10.50
CA PHE A 115 -8.21 7.32 -10.56
C PHE A 115 -7.99 8.13 -9.26
N GLY A 116 -7.29 9.27 -9.33
CA GLY A 116 -6.88 10.04 -8.14
C GLY A 116 -5.40 9.88 -7.76
N SER A 117 -4.67 9.01 -8.46
CA SER A 117 -3.20 8.97 -8.47
C SER A 117 -2.57 9.94 -9.48
N ALA A 118 -3.39 10.70 -10.23
CA ALA A 118 -2.90 11.73 -11.16
C ALA A 118 -2.02 12.81 -10.48
N ASN A 119 -2.11 12.91 -9.15
CA ASN A 119 -1.29 13.78 -8.31
C ASN A 119 -0.33 13.01 -7.39
N ALA A 120 -0.06 11.72 -7.67
CA ALA A 120 0.91 10.96 -6.90
C ALA A 120 2.26 11.66 -7.00
N LYS A 121 2.81 12.07 -5.85
CA LYS A 121 4.05 12.83 -5.80
C LYS A 121 5.20 11.90 -6.17
N ASP A 122 5.98 12.28 -7.17
CA ASP A 122 7.23 11.59 -7.46
C ASP A 122 8.21 11.83 -6.31
N LEU A 123 8.52 10.76 -5.59
CA LEU A 123 9.46 10.75 -4.48
C LEU A 123 10.86 10.29 -4.91
N ASN A 124 11.10 10.08 -6.20
CA ASN A 124 12.42 9.67 -6.68
C ASN A 124 13.50 10.66 -6.23
N GLY A 125 14.54 10.14 -5.57
CA GLY A 125 15.63 10.92 -5.03
C GLY A 125 15.38 11.52 -3.63
N TYR A 126 14.17 11.44 -3.07
CA TYR A 126 13.92 11.77 -1.67
C TYR A 126 14.56 10.73 -0.75
N TYR A 127 14.66 11.06 0.54
CA TYR A 127 15.14 10.16 1.58
C TYR A 127 14.04 9.79 2.56
N MET A 128 13.80 8.49 2.73
CA MET A 128 13.01 7.96 3.83
C MET A 128 13.92 7.75 5.04
N LEU A 129 13.66 8.47 6.13
CA LEU A 129 14.36 8.27 7.39
C LEU A 129 13.49 7.45 8.33
N GLN A 130 14.01 6.31 8.76
CA GLN A 130 13.35 5.40 9.70
C GLN A 130 14.17 5.33 11.00
N PRO A 131 13.57 5.51 12.18
CA PRO A 131 14.29 5.27 13.43
C PRO A 131 14.66 3.79 13.54
N THR A 132 15.92 3.49 13.87
CA THR A 132 16.42 2.10 13.94
C THR A 132 17.09 1.75 15.25
N PHE A 133 17.51 2.72 16.06
CA PHE A 133 18.05 2.43 17.39
C PHE A 133 17.70 3.51 18.41
N SER A 134 17.19 3.09 19.57
CA SER A 134 16.96 3.92 20.74
C SER A 134 17.60 3.23 21.95
N PRO A 135 18.49 3.91 22.71
CA PRO A 135 19.11 3.32 23.89
C PRO A 135 18.08 2.98 24.97
N LYS A 136 18.39 1.98 25.80
CA LYS A 136 17.59 1.65 26.99
C LYS A 136 17.52 2.87 27.92
N GLY A 137 16.30 3.24 28.35
CA GLY A 137 16.05 4.37 29.26
C GLY A 137 15.60 5.67 28.58
N MET A 138 15.41 5.69 27.24
CA MET A 138 14.74 6.81 26.58
C MET A 138 13.24 6.91 26.94
N PRO A 139 12.64 8.11 26.90
CA PRO A 139 11.20 8.29 27.11
C PRO A 139 10.37 7.42 26.14
N ALA A 140 9.23 6.90 26.62
CA ALA A 140 8.34 6.04 25.82
C ALA A 140 7.79 6.71 24.55
N SER A 141 7.77 8.06 24.50
CA SER A 141 7.44 8.86 23.31
C SER A 141 8.45 8.73 22.16
N ILE A 142 9.59 8.07 22.41
CA ILE A 142 10.65 7.75 21.45
C ILE A 142 10.85 6.23 21.38
N SER A 143 9.78 5.47 21.62
CA SER A 143 9.79 4.04 21.32
C SER A 143 9.86 3.85 19.81
N ILE A 144 10.84 3.06 19.36
CA ILE A 144 10.97 2.71 17.95
C ILE A 144 9.97 1.59 17.69
N PRO A 145 8.96 1.83 16.84
CA PRO A 145 7.99 0.80 16.57
C PRO A 145 8.66 -0.33 15.78
N PRO A 146 8.34 -1.60 16.09
CA PRO A 146 8.90 -2.73 15.35
C PRO A 146 8.44 -2.67 13.89
N LEU A 147 9.38 -2.73 12.96
CA LEU A 147 9.08 -2.76 11.53
C LEU A 147 8.69 -4.17 11.11
N ARG A 148 7.49 -4.31 10.57
CA ARG A 148 6.96 -5.57 10.01
C ARG A 148 6.37 -5.29 8.63
N SER A 149 6.36 -6.31 7.77
CA SER A 149 5.65 -6.22 6.48
C SER A 149 4.16 -5.99 6.73
N GLY A 150 3.53 -5.11 5.95
CA GLY A 150 2.14 -4.72 6.15
C GLY A 150 1.92 -3.70 7.26
N CYS A 151 2.97 -3.17 7.89
CA CYS A 151 2.84 -1.99 8.74
C CYS A 151 2.25 -0.80 7.97
N GLY A 152 1.39 -0.01 8.60
CA GLY A 152 0.66 1.09 7.96
C GLY A 152 -0.63 0.67 7.25
N LYS A 153 -0.87 -0.64 7.02
CA LYS A 153 -2.16 -1.12 6.53
C LYS A 153 -3.25 -0.83 7.56
N ALA A 154 -4.33 -0.18 7.13
CA ALA A 154 -5.56 -0.10 7.90
C ALA A 154 -6.24 -1.48 7.91
N SER A 155 -6.40 -2.08 9.10
CA SER A 155 -7.15 -3.32 9.27
C SER A 155 -8.65 -3.01 9.33
N LYS A 156 -9.48 -3.78 8.61
CA LYS A 156 -10.95 -3.63 8.60
C LYS A 156 -11.62 -3.88 9.96
N ASN A 157 -10.90 -4.48 10.92
CA ASN A 157 -11.44 -4.93 12.22
C ASN A 157 -10.79 -4.25 13.44
N GLN A 158 -10.01 -3.20 13.27
CA GLN A 158 -9.41 -2.49 14.41
C GLN A 158 -10.08 -1.13 14.61
N THR A 159 -10.58 -0.92 15.84
CA THR A 159 -10.95 0.39 16.36
C THR A 159 -9.83 1.40 16.09
N GLU A 160 -10.20 2.63 15.72
CA GLU A 160 -9.36 3.72 15.19
C GLU A 160 -8.07 4.06 15.99
N GLU A 161 -7.81 3.43 17.13
CA GLU A 161 -6.60 3.59 17.95
C GLU A 161 -5.47 2.58 17.65
N GLU A 162 -5.74 1.43 16.99
CA GLU A 162 -4.71 0.44 16.60
C GLU A 162 -4.44 0.45 15.10
N ILE A 163 -4.34 1.63 14.49
CA ILE A 163 -3.55 1.71 13.25
C ILE A 163 -2.15 1.25 13.63
N ASN A 164 -1.64 0.26 12.91
CA ASN A 164 -0.26 -0.24 13.02
C ASN A 164 0.70 0.90 12.62
N ASP A 165 0.85 1.91 13.49
CA ASP A 165 1.40 3.25 13.24
C ASP A 165 2.94 3.22 13.27
N CYS A 166 3.54 2.12 12.81
CA CYS A 166 5.00 1.99 12.81
C CYS A 166 5.67 2.96 11.83
N LEU A 167 4.89 3.55 10.92
CA LEU A 167 5.31 4.61 10.00
C LEU A 167 5.12 6.03 10.57
N LYS A 168 4.49 6.21 11.73
CA LYS A 168 4.34 7.52 12.38
C LYS A 168 5.66 8.28 12.52
N PRO A 169 6.75 7.64 13.01
CA PRO A 169 7.98 8.36 13.20
C PRO A 169 8.76 8.53 11.88
N THR A 170 8.41 7.81 10.82
CA THR A 170 9.12 7.85 9.54
C THR A 170 9.01 9.23 8.90
N LEU A 171 10.15 9.76 8.44
CA LEU A 171 10.22 11.05 7.76
C LEU A 171 10.53 10.88 6.27
N ILE A 172 9.88 11.66 5.43
CA ILE A 172 10.21 11.81 4.01
C ILE A 172 10.88 13.17 3.82
N ILE A 173 12.17 13.14 3.49
CA ILE A 173 13.04 14.31 3.44
C ILE A 173 13.42 14.60 1.99
N PRO A 174 13.16 15.82 1.50
CA PRO A 174 13.64 16.28 0.19
C PRO A 174 15.17 16.22 0.08
N PRO A 175 15.73 15.92 -1.12
CA PRO A 175 17.17 15.75 -1.30
C PRO A 175 17.99 16.99 -0.92
N GLU A 176 17.43 18.20 -1.04
CA GLU A 176 18.10 19.44 -0.68
C GLU A 176 18.40 19.57 0.82
N ASN A 177 17.65 18.88 1.68
CA ASN A 177 17.74 18.95 3.14
C ASN A 177 18.68 17.92 3.77
N ALA A 178 19.23 17.01 2.95
CA ALA A 178 20.15 15.96 3.41
C ALA A 178 21.43 15.95 2.56
N ASP A 179 22.56 15.71 3.22
CA ASP A 179 23.85 15.50 2.60
C ASP A 179 24.65 14.48 3.41
N PHE A 180 24.65 13.24 2.92
CA PHE A 180 25.35 12.13 3.56
C PHE A 180 26.84 12.06 3.23
N THR A 181 27.36 12.93 2.35
CA THR A 181 28.81 13.14 2.24
C THR A 181 29.34 13.94 3.43
N GLY A 182 28.45 14.67 4.11
CA GLY A 182 28.73 15.43 5.31
C GLY A 182 29.52 16.71 5.08
N VAL A 183 29.64 17.20 3.84
CA VAL A 183 30.39 18.41 3.47
C VAL A 183 29.54 19.69 3.59
N SER A 184 28.22 19.56 3.64
CA SER A 184 27.30 20.68 3.80
C SER A 184 26.94 20.94 5.25
N CYS A 185 26.91 22.22 5.64
CA CYS A 185 26.33 22.67 6.90
C CYS A 185 24.81 22.70 6.86
N ASP A 186 24.19 22.61 8.04
CA ASP A 186 22.74 22.75 8.21
C ASP A 186 21.94 21.79 7.31
N LYS A 187 22.46 20.57 7.15
CA LYS A 187 21.77 19.44 6.50
C LYS A 187 21.87 18.19 7.33
N ILE A 188 20.90 17.29 7.17
CA ILE A 188 20.97 15.95 7.76
C ILE A 188 22.22 15.25 7.21
N GLY A 189 23.10 14.78 8.11
CA GLY A 189 24.36 14.14 7.73
C GLY A 189 25.60 15.04 7.87
N THR A 190 25.46 16.28 8.35
CA THR A 190 26.61 17.19 8.59
C THR A 190 27.70 16.50 9.42
N SER A 191 28.93 16.47 8.91
CA SER A 191 30.06 15.84 9.60
C SER A 191 30.69 16.74 10.66
N VAL A 192 31.44 16.13 11.59
CA VAL A 192 32.26 16.88 12.56
C VAL A 192 33.29 17.75 11.85
N HIS A 193 33.86 17.26 10.75
CA HIS A 193 34.85 18.01 9.99
C HIS A 193 34.26 19.34 9.52
N THR A 194 33.15 19.28 8.80
CA THR A 194 32.41 20.45 8.31
C THR A 194 31.96 21.38 9.41
N TRP A 195 31.45 20.84 10.52
CA TRP A 195 31.07 21.63 11.70
C TRP A 195 32.27 22.33 12.35
N SER A 196 33.43 21.68 12.42
CA SER A 196 34.65 22.27 13.00
C SER A 196 35.34 23.25 12.06
N SER A 197 35.13 23.11 10.75
CA SER A 197 35.79 23.87 9.71
C SER A 197 34.97 25.04 9.19
N VAL A 198 33.81 25.35 9.80
CA VAL A 198 32.87 26.40 9.35
C VAL A 198 33.63 27.69 9.02
N ASN A 199 33.87 27.91 7.73
CA ASN A 199 34.61 29.02 7.15
C ASN A 199 35.95 29.36 7.84
N GLY A 200 36.60 28.37 8.46
CA GLY A 200 37.85 28.53 9.23
C GLY A 200 37.73 29.45 10.46
N ARG A 201 36.51 29.79 10.91
CA ARG A 201 36.23 30.78 11.96
C ARG A 201 35.29 30.25 13.03
N PHE A 202 35.39 28.97 13.35
CA PHE A 202 34.53 28.26 14.31
C PHE A 202 34.23 29.06 15.59
N CYS A 203 35.25 29.62 16.24
CA CYS A 203 35.09 30.35 17.51
C CYS A 203 34.29 31.67 17.41
N TYR A 204 34.07 32.19 16.20
CA TYR A 204 33.31 33.43 15.98
C TYR A 204 31.82 33.17 15.70
N HIS A 205 31.41 31.92 15.60
CA HIS A 205 30.04 31.55 15.29
C HIS A 205 29.24 31.26 16.57
N PRO A 206 27.93 31.59 16.59
CA PRO A 206 27.08 31.30 17.73
C PRO A 206 26.90 29.78 17.92
N PRO A 207 26.55 29.34 19.13
CA PRO A 207 26.21 27.94 19.40
C PRO A 207 25.14 27.41 18.43
N GLY A 208 25.29 26.15 18.00
CA GLY A 208 24.36 25.51 17.06
C GLY A 208 24.53 25.90 15.58
N THR A 209 25.53 26.70 15.25
CA THR A 209 25.91 26.95 13.84
C THR A 209 26.26 25.62 13.16
N CYS A 210 25.85 25.47 11.89
CA CYS A 210 26.05 24.27 11.07
C CYS A 210 25.26 23.04 11.55
N GLN A 211 24.33 23.19 12.51
CA GLN A 211 23.55 22.10 13.10
C GLN A 211 22.03 22.38 13.13
N ARG A 212 21.53 23.32 12.34
CA ARG A 212 20.15 23.81 12.46
C ARG A 212 19.09 22.85 11.90
N ALA A 213 19.31 22.30 10.72
CA ALA A 213 18.37 21.39 10.06
C ALA A 213 18.84 19.93 10.15
N GLN A 214 18.75 19.39 11.36
CA GLN A 214 18.96 17.97 11.66
C GLN A 214 17.62 17.25 11.81
N ILE A 215 17.64 15.91 11.93
CA ILE A 215 16.42 15.09 12.01
C ILE A 215 15.43 15.59 13.08
N ALA A 216 15.93 15.99 14.25
CA ALA A 216 15.11 16.53 15.34
C ALA A 216 14.30 17.77 14.95
N HIS A 217 14.84 18.64 14.07
CA HIS A 217 14.14 19.81 13.57
C HIS A 217 12.89 19.42 12.77
N PHE A 218 13.04 18.48 11.84
CA PHE A 218 11.95 17.99 11.00
C PHE A 218 10.92 17.21 11.83
N TYR A 219 11.38 16.34 12.72
CA TYR A 219 10.51 15.55 13.59
C TYR A 219 9.68 16.43 14.55
N LYS A 220 10.29 17.48 15.13
CA LYS A 220 9.58 18.46 15.96
C LYS A 220 8.45 19.12 15.19
N LYS A 221 8.68 19.49 13.93
CA LYS A 221 7.62 20.05 13.06
C LYS A 221 6.50 19.05 12.79
N VAL A 222 6.79 17.77 12.62
CA VAL A 222 5.75 16.72 12.50
C VAL A 222 4.88 16.67 13.76
N ILE A 223 5.49 16.69 14.95
CA ILE A 223 4.76 16.70 16.23
C ILE A 223 3.92 17.96 16.37
N GLU A 224 4.47 19.13 16.05
CA GLU A 224 3.76 20.41 16.12
C GLU A 224 2.56 20.43 15.17
N ASP A 225 2.75 20.06 13.90
CA ASP A 225 1.66 19.98 12.92
C ASP A 225 0.56 19.01 13.39
N HIS A 226 0.94 17.82 13.89
CA HIS A 226 -0.01 16.84 14.42
C HIS A 226 -0.78 17.37 15.63
N SER A 227 -0.12 18.08 16.56
CA SER A 227 -0.78 18.69 17.71
C SER A 227 -1.81 19.77 17.33
N LEU A 228 -1.68 20.33 16.12
CA LEU A 228 -2.61 21.29 15.52
C LEU A 228 -3.63 20.63 14.60
N GLY A 229 -3.71 19.29 14.55
CA GLY A 229 -4.61 18.55 13.65
C GLY A 229 -4.24 18.64 12.17
N LYS A 230 -2.98 18.99 11.85
CA LYS A 230 -2.47 19.12 10.48
C LYS A 230 -1.59 17.93 10.09
N ILE A 231 -1.64 17.55 8.81
CA ILE A 231 -0.73 16.56 8.24
C ILE A 231 0.58 17.26 7.87
N SER A 232 1.68 16.88 8.49
CA SER A 232 2.98 17.50 8.23
C SER A 232 3.57 17.07 6.89
N GLN A 233 4.12 18.02 6.13
CA GLN A 233 4.74 17.78 4.81
C GLN A 233 5.92 16.76 4.82
N TYR A 234 6.50 16.49 5.99
CA TYR A 234 7.59 15.52 6.14
C TYR A 234 7.11 14.14 6.59
N SER A 235 5.80 13.98 6.86
CA SER A 235 5.23 12.68 7.20
C SER A 235 5.02 11.82 5.96
N VAL A 236 5.02 10.51 6.12
CA VAL A 236 4.73 9.55 5.05
C VAL A 236 3.34 9.77 4.46
N ARG A 237 2.35 10.07 5.31
CA ARG A 237 0.95 10.33 4.92
C ARG A 237 0.77 11.59 4.06
N ALA A 238 1.66 12.58 4.17
CA ALA A 238 1.54 13.79 3.36
C ALA A 238 1.97 13.61 1.90
N GLN A 239 2.68 12.54 1.56
CA GLN A 239 3.29 12.45 0.23
C GLN A 239 2.29 12.03 -0.85
N ASN A 240 1.34 11.18 -0.53
CA ASN A 240 0.34 10.66 -1.46
C ASN A 240 -1.01 10.51 -0.76
N SER A 241 -2.08 10.54 -1.54
CA SER A 241 -3.47 10.37 -1.06
C SER A 241 -3.79 8.95 -0.61
N GLY A 242 -3.03 7.95 -1.07
CA GLY A 242 -3.18 6.56 -0.67
C GLY A 242 -2.76 6.30 0.78
N SER A 243 -3.24 5.19 1.34
CA SER A 243 -2.83 4.71 2.65
C SER A 243 -1.42 4.13 2.59
N PRO A 244 -0.43 4.68 3.32
CA PRO A 244 0.95 4.21 3.25
C PRO A 244 1.11 2.84 3.89
N GLN A 245 1.96 2.00 3.30
CA GLN A 245 2.31 0.70 3.84
C GLN A 245 3.79 0.40 3.65
N LEU A 246 4.38 -0.28 4.62
CA LEU A 246 5.72 -0.83 4.49
C LEU A 246 5.62 -2.26 3.95
N ILE A 247 6.30 -2.52 2.84
CA ILE A 247 6.47 -3.86 2.27
C ILE A 247 7.92 -4.25 2.47
N LEU A 248 8.13 -5.36 3.18
CA LEU A 248 9.45 -5.95 3.37
C LEU A 248 9.56 -7.17 2.46
N ASP A 249 10.59 -7.20 1.64
CA ASP A 249 10.92 -8.33 0.78
C ASP A 249 12.26 -8.91 1.21
N SER A 250 12.30 -10.19 1.54
CA SER A 250 13.54 -10.92 1.79
C SER A 250 14.21 -11.21 0.45
N LEU A 251 15.49 -10.86 0.30
CA LEU A 251 16.30 -11.23 -0.85
C LEU A 251 16.40 -12.76 -0.94
N GLY A 252 15.42 -13.44 -1.55
CA GLY A 252 15.45 -14.89 -1.72
C GLY A 252 14.14 -15.60 -2.05
N GLU A 253 12.97 -15.09 -1.69
CA GLU A 253 11.71 -15.84 -1.88
C GLU A 253 10.59 -14.91 -2.36
N ILE A 254 10.30 -14.97 -3.67
CA ILE A 254 9.04 -14.50 -4.22
C ILE A 254 8.01 -15.58 -3.83
N GLY A 255 7.49 -15.46 -2.62
CA GLY A 255 6.47 -16.33 -2.06
C GLY A 255 5.72 -15.56 -0.99
N HIS A 256 4.41 -15.44 -1.16
CA HIS A 256 3.52 -14.96 -0.10
C HIS A 256 3.49 -16.02 1.01
N GLU A 257 4.51 -16.07 1.87
CA GLU A 257 4.41 -16.80 3.13
C GLU A 257 4.02 -15.83 4.25
N GLU A 258 2.89 -16.13 4.89
CA GLU A 258 2.48 -15.50 6.14
C GLU A 258 3.58 -15.70 7.18
N MET A 259 4.29 -14.62 7.49
CA MET A 259 5.43 -14.67 8.40
C MET A 259 4.96 -14.89 9.84
N ASP A 260 5.39 -16.01 10.42
CA ASP A 260 5.04 -16.46 11.78
C ASP A 260 5.50 -15.46 12.86
N GLN A 261 4.72 -15.33 13.94
CA GLN A 261 4.84 -14.27 14.96
C GLN A 261 6.14 -14.31 15.82
N ASN A 262 7.02 -15.31 15.63
CA ASN A 262 8.16 -15.55 16.52
C ASN A 262 9.50 -14.92 16.11
N ASP A 263 9.56 -14.16 15.01
CA ASP A 263 10.80 -13.53 14.53
C ASP A 263 11.05 -12.11 15.10
N MET A 264 10.66 -11.87 16.36
CA MET A 264 10.85 -10.60 17.07
C MET A 264 12.32 -10.31 17.48
N GLY A 265 13.29 -11.13 17.05
CA GLY A 265 14.66 -11.12 17.58
C GLY A 265 15.78 -10.56 16.69
N ASN A 266 15.62 -10.46 15.37
CA ASN A 266 16.77 -10.21 14.48
C ASN A 266 16.78 -8.82 13.83
N ILE A 267 17.19 -7.81 14.63
CA ILE A 267 17.64 -6.49 14.14
C ILE A 267 18.89 -6.61 13.22
N THR A 268 19.54 -7.77 13.19
CA THR A 268 20.76 -8.04 12.40
C THR A 268 20.51 -8.32 10.92
N ASN A 269 19.29 -8.58 10.48
CA ASN A 269 19.01 -8.98 9.08
C ASN A 269 18.41 -7.87 8.19
N ILE A 270 18.50 -6.60 8.62
CA ILE A 270 18.12 -5.42 7.81
C ILE A 270 18.95 -5.32 6.53
N GLN A 271 20.21 -5.79 6.55
CA GLN A 271 21.09 -5.77 5.37
C GLN A 271 20.63 -6.72 4.25
N SER A 272 19.78 -7.70 4.56
CA SER A 272 19.30 -8.73 3.63
C SER A 272 17.86 -8.49 3.16
N ARG A 273 17.24 -7.38 3.57
CA ARG A 273 15.84 -7.06 3.26
C ARG A 273 15.74 -5.80 2.41
N ARG A 274 14.91 -5.86 1.37
CA ARG A 274 14.50 -4.68 0.60
C ARG A 274 13.31 -4.03 1.29
N PHE A 275 13.38 -2.72 1.45
CA PHE A 275 12.32 -1.90 2.02
C PHE A 275 11.61 -1.18 0.89
N PHE A 276 10.32 -1.43 0.75
CA PHE A 276 9.47 -0.70 -0.18
C PHE A 276 8.44 0.09 0.60
N LEU A 277 8.34 1.38 0.29
CA LEU A 277 7.24 2.22 0.73
C LEU A 277 6.14 2.17 -0.34
N GLY A 278 5.05 1.49 -0.03
CA GLY A 278 3.87 1.42 -0.89
C GLY A 278 2.79 2.39 -0.46
N TYR A 279 1.91 2.75 -1.38
CA TYR A 279 0.67 3.47 -1.09
C TYR A 279 -0.48 2.71 -1.71
N ASN A 280 -1.46 2.32 -0.90
CA ASN A 280 -2.70 1.72 -1.37
C ASN A 280 -3.69 2.83 -1.71
N PHE A 281 -4.11 2.87 -2.95
CA PHE A 281 -5.12 3.82 -3.41
C PHE A 281 -6.47 3.12 -3.44
N ASP A 282 -7.48 3.68 -2.77
CA ASP A 282 -8.86 3.15 -2.77
C ASP A 282 -9.63 3.51 -4.06
N SER A 283 -8.89 3.73 -5.14
CA SER A 283 -9.42 4.17 -6.42
C SER A 283 -9.52 3.03 -7.42
N ILE A 284 -10.60 3.05 -8.19
CA ILE A 284 -10.77 2.19 -9.34
C ILE A 284 -9.68 2.55 -10.37
N PHE A 285 -9.10 1.55 -11.04
CA PHE A 285 -8.35 1.73 -12.29
C PHE A 285 -8.84 0.71 -13.29
N ASP A 286 -8.85 1.15 -14.55
CA ASP A 286 -9.13 0.26 -15.65
C ASP A 286 -7.82 -0.40 -16.10
N THR A 287 -7.85 -1.73 -16.18
CA THR A 287 -6.78 -2.54 -16.76
C THR A 287 -7.32 -3.20 -18.00
N GLU A 288 -6.66 -2.95 -19.12
CA GLU A 288 -7.01 -3.54 -20.40
C GLU A 288 -6.38 -4.93 -20.51
N ILE A 289 -7.23 -5.93 -20.70
CA ILE A 289 -6.85 -7.33 -20.79
C ILE A 289 -7.28 -7.85 -22.16
N MET A 290 -6.33 -8.47 -22.86
CA MET A 290 -6.60 -9.20 -24.09
C MET A 290 -6.77 -10.67 -23.78
N PHE A 291 -7.93 -11.20 -24.14
CA PHE A 291 -8.22 -12.64 -24.14
C PHE A 291 -8.16 -13.12 -25.59
N SER A 292 -7.32 -14.12 -25.85
CA SER A 292 -7.22 -14.76 -27.16
C SER A 292 -7.49 -16.25 -27.02
N VAL A 293 -8.51 -16.73 -27.72
CA VAL A 293 -8.97 -18.12 -27.72
C VAL A 293 -9.49 -18.48 -29.11
N GLU A 294 -9.31 -19.73 -29.53
CA GLU A 294 -9.93 -20.26 -30.73
C GLU A 294 -11.37 -20.67 -30.45
N ALA A 295 -12.33 -19.84 -30.86
CA ALA A 295 -13.75 -20.10 -30.69
C ALA A 295 -14.54 -19.63 -31.92
N SER A 296 -15.65 -20.31 -32.22
CA SER A 296 -16.57 -19.93 -33.29
C SER A 296 -17.41 -18.70 -32.94
N SER A 297 -17.68 -18.47 -31.66
CA SER A 297 -18.44 -17.33 -31.16
C SER A 297 -18.06 -17.00 -29.72
N VAL A 298 -18.16 -15.72 -29.36
CA VAL A 298 -17.95 -15.23 -27.99
C VAL A 298 -19.21 -14.50 -27.53
N SER A 299 -19.66 -14.78 -26.32
CA SER A 299 -20.76 -14.07 -25.66
C SER A 299 -20.29 -13.50 -24.33
N TRP A 300 -20.76 -12.29 -24.01
CA TRP A 300 -20.51 -11.67 -22.72
C TRP A 300 -21.73 -11.88 -21.81
N VAL A 301 -21.48 -12.43 -20.63
CA VAL A 301 -22.51 -12.67 -19.61
C VAL A 301 -22.09 -11.97 -18.34
N ALA A 302 -22.85 -10.95 -17.93
CA ALA A 302 -22.70 -10.26 -16.66
C ALA A 302 -23.88 -10.57 -15.75
N THR A 303 -23.62 -10.77 -14.46
CA THR A 303 -24.68 -10.82 -13.45
C THR A 303 -25.19 -9.40 -13.18
N SER A 304 -26.43 -9.26 -12.72
CA SER A 304 -26.96 -8.00 -12.22
C SER A 304 -27.84 -8.27 -11.00
N SER A 305 -27.60 -7.56 -9.89
CA SER A 305 -28.43 -7.69 -8.68
C SER A 305 -28.79 -6.31 -8.12
N PRO A 306 -30.03 -6.10 -7.66
CA PRO A 306 -30.42 -4.85 -7.02
C PRO A 306 -29.64 -4.64 -5.71
N GLY A 307 -29.29 -3.39 -5.43
CA GLY A 307 -28.60 -2.98 -4.21
C GLY A 307 -29.40 -1.90 -3.50
N ILE A 308 -29.38 -1.92 -2.17
CA ILE A 308 -30.10 -0.95 -1.33
C ILE A 308 -29.09 -0.31 -0.39
N ILE A 309 -29.04 1.03 -0.36
CA ILE A 309 -28.32 1.77 0.68
C ILE A 309 -29.10 1.59 1.98
N THR A 310 -28.51 0.90 2.95
CA THR A 310 -29.17 0.60 4.23
C THR A 310 -29.01 1.74 5.22
N PHE A 311 -27.85 2.40 5.20
CA PHE A 311 -27.52 3.46 6.14
C PHE A 311 -26.40 4.35 5.58
N ILE A 312 -26.44 5.63 5.92
CA ILE A 312 -25.35 6.59 5.67
C ILE A 312 -24.98 7.16 7.02
N GLU A 313 -23.75 6.91 7.46
CA GLU A 313 -23.26 7.43 8.74
C GLU A 313 -22.75 8.86 8.50
N PRO A 314 -23.35 9.86 9.18
CA PRO A 314 -22.86 11.23 9.06
C PRO A 314 -21.45 11.31 9.65
N PRO A 315 -20.52 12.01 8.97
CA PRO A 315 -19.18 12.16 9.49
C PRO A 315 -19.17 12.86 10.86
N PRO A 316 -18.20 12.54 11.74
CA PRO A 316 -18.00 13.26 12.98
C PRO A 316 -17.78 14.76 12.70
N LEU A 317 -18.37 15.64 13.53
CA LEU A 317 -18.22 17.10 13.41
C LEU A 317 -16.74 17.54 13.37
N GLU A 318 -15.88 16.83 14.09
CA GLU A 318 -14.43 17.05 14.15
C GLU A 318 -13.70 16.65 12.85
N ALA A 319 -14.24 15.70 12.08
CA ALA A 319 -13.67 15.23 10.82
C ALA A 319 -13.94 16.19 9.66
N CYS A 320 -15.02 16.98 9.71
CA CYS A 320 -15.37 17.96 8.67
C CYS A 320 -14.89 19.39 8.96
N THR A 321 -14.35 19.67 10.15
CA THR A 321 -14.09 21.06 10.61
C THR A 321 -12.71 21.60 10.24
N ALA A 322 -11.79 20.75 9.78
CA ALA A 322 -10.60 21.22 9.10
C ALA A 322 -10.86 21.22 7.60
N MET A 323 -10.73 22.38 6.93
CA MET A 323 -10.50 22.52 5.49
C MET A 323 -9.16 21.85 5.08
N SER A 324 -8.92 20.63 5.56
CA SER A 324 -7.85 19.77 5.11
C SER A 324 -8.23 19.27 3.72
N SER A 325 -7.24 19.19 2.85
CA SER A 325 -7.30 18.95 1.41
C SER A 325 -7.98 17.64 0.96
N PHE A 326 -8.65 16.90 1.85
CA PHE A 326 -9.15 15.54 1.62
C PHE A 326 -10.68 15.38 1.74
N GLY A 327 -11.43 16.45 2.02
CA GLY A 327 -12.89 16.37 2.14
C GLY A 327 -13.35 15.62 3.40
N CYS A 328 -14.67 15.51 3.60
CA CYS A 328 -15.22 14.82 4.77
C CYS A 328 -15.59 13.37 4.44
N PRO A 329 -15.04 12.35 5.14
CA PRO A 329 -15.27 10.95 4.78
C PRO A 329 -16.71 10.53 5.06
N LEU A 330 -17.42 10.08 4.02
CA LEU A 330 -18.77 9.54 4.12
C LEU A 330 -18.72 8.01 4.17
N LYS A 331 -19.28 7.40 5.22
CA LYS A 331 -19.46 5.94 5.29
C LYS A 331 -20.85 5.58 4.79
N VAL A 332 -20.92 4.80 3.72
CA VAL A 332 -22.16 4.33 3.10
C VAL A 332 -22.25 2.82 3.22
N TYR A 333 -23.33 2.34 3.81
CA TYR A 333 -23.61 0.91 3.96
C TYR A 333 -24.57 0.46 2.86
N ILE A 334 -24.15 -0.51 2.07
CA ILE A 334 -24.91 -1.04 0.92
C ILE A 334 -25.16 -2.53 1.16
N LYS A 335 -26.40 -2.97 0.96
CA LYS A 335 -26.79 -4.37 1.00
C LYS A 335 -27.17 -4.84 -0.39
N ASN A 336 -26.55 -5.92 -0.85
CA ASN A 336 -27.03 -6.68 -2.00
C ASN A 336 -28.34 -7.36 -1.61
N SER A 337 -29.42 -7.03 -2.32
CA SER A 337 -30.76 -7.60 -2.09
C SER A 337 -31.11 -8.69 -3.11
N GLY A 338 -30.22 -8.96 -4.07
CA GLY A 338 -30.34 -10.04 -5.04
C GLY A 338 -29.79 -11.37 -4.54
N LYS A 339 -29.91 -12.39 -5.41
CA LYS A 339 -29.39 -13.75 -5.18
C LYS A 339 -27.97 -13.95 -5.71
N PHE A 340 -27.46 -13.01 -6.50
CA PHE A 340 -26.15 -13.11 -7.17
C PHE A 340 -25.23 -11.99 -6.70
N GLU A 341 -23.93 -12.28 -6.61
CA GLU A 341 -22.92 -11.24 -6.42
C GLU A 341 -22.90 -10.27 -7.61
N TYR A 342 -22.75 -8.98 -7.31
CA TYR A 342 -22.73 -7.91 -8.29
C TYR A 342 -21.88 -6.75 -7.80
N ILE A 343 -21.23 -6.07 -8.75
CA ILE A 343 -20.40 -4.89 -8.50
C ILE A 343 -21.30 -3.65 -8.53
N TYR A 344 -21.33 -2.89 -7.43
CA TYR A 344 -22.08 -1.64 -7.34
C TYR A 344 -21.15 -0.45 -7.56
N ILE A 345 -21.62 0.51 -8.35
CA ILE A 345 -20.95 1.80 -8.53
C ILE A 345 -21.73 2.84 -7.72
N TYR A 346 -21.07 3.47 -6.76
CA TYR A 346 -21.63 4.61 -6.03
C TYR A 346 -21.16 5.91 -6.70
N ILE A 347 -22.11 6.73 -7.13
CA ILE A 347 -21.85 8.06 -7.72
C ILE A 347 -22.38 9.09 -6.74
N SER A 348 -21.48 9.82 -6.07
CA SER A 348 -21.83 11.04 -5.33
C SER A 348 -21.76 12.24 -6.29
N ASN A 349 -22.85 12.98 -6.43
CA ASN A 349 -22.87 14.27 -7.14
C ASN A 349 -22.30 15.40 -6.29
#